data_AF-A0A1R3XBM3-F1
#
_entry.id   AF-A0A1R3XBM3-F1
#
_cell.length_a   1.000
_cell.length_b   1.000
_cell.length_c   1.000
_cell.angle_alpha   90.00
_cell.angle_beta   90.00
_cell.angle_gamma   90.00
#
_symmetry.space_group_name_H-M   'P 1'
#
loop_
_entity.id
_entity.type
_entity.pdbx_description
1 polymer ?
#
loop_
_entity_poly.entity_id
_entity_poly.type
_entity_poly.pdbx_seq_one_letter_code
_entity_poly.pdbx_strand_id
1 'polypeptide(L)'
;MPERTETLTAASAPRSLHDGSYVDWPAVFAGGVVASAIAFVFTTFGTGIGLTLASPYEGEGSALASLLAIGSWMIWTVVSSFMVGGYIAGRMRRRIDSANADEVGIRDGIHGLTVWGVGVLVGAVILAAGIGQATDVASRAEGPIAETAAAAMDATTQDESSAASDEAGTTTAPTPREDRAEADRAPTKAQADEARKYGIVAAFVVAASLFIAAAAAYWAASLGGRHRDEGRATARFGRWT
;
A
#
# COMPACT_ATOMS: atom_id res chain seq x y z
N MET A 1 18.94 -61.77 32.25
CA MET A 1 19.09 -60.40 31.73
C MET A 1 18.40 -60.27 30.36
N PRO A 2 17.09 -60.01 30.29
CA PRO A 2 16.40 -59.76 29.02
C PRO A 2 15.67 -58.39 28.94
N GLU A 3 16.12 -57.35 29.67
CA GLU A 3 15.41 -56.05 29.72
C GLU A 3 16.07 -54.91 28.89
N ARG A 4 17.01 -55.20 27.98
CA ARG A 4 17.76 -54.13 27.28
C ARG A 4 17.39 -53.91 25.81
N THR A 5 16.27 -54.44 25.33
CA THR A 5 15.93 -54.35 23.88
C THR A 5 14.51 -53.86 23.58
N GLU A 6 13.84 -53.18 24.51
CA GLU A 6 12.55 -52.51 24.25
C GLU A 6 12.65 -50.98 24.14
N THR A 7 13.85 -50.42 24.01
CA THR A 7 14.02 -49.01 23.62
C THR A 7 14.26 -48.86 22.13
N LEU A 8 13.58 -49.69 21.32
CA LEU A 8 13.41 -49.44 19.90
C LEU A 8 12.39 -48.32 19.75
N THR A 9 12.89 -47.14 19.37
CA THR A 9 12.18 -46.19 18.51
C THR A 9 10.70 -46.06 18.85
N ALA A 10 10.38 -45.47 20.01
CA ALA A 10 9.16 -44.69 20.08
C ALA A 10 9.36 -43.57 19.05
N ALA A 11 8.94 -43.82 17.81
CA ALA A 11 8.83 -42.80 16.79
C ALA A 11 8.08 -41.66 17.47
N SER A 12 8.77 -40.54 17.71
CA SER A 12 8.17 -39.39 18.35
C SER A 12 6.90 -39.09 17.59
N ALA A 13 5.74 -39.26 18.23
CA ALA A 13 4.46 -38.95 17.62
C ALA A 13 4.57 -37.56 16.98
N PRO A 14 4.06 -37.35 15.75
CA PRO A 14 4.14 -36.04 15.10
C PRO A 14 3.62 -34.98 16.08
N ARG A 15 4.46 -33.99 16.40
CA ARG A 15 4.27 -33.13 17.59
C ARG A 15 3.12 -32.13 17.48
N SER A 16 2.25 -32.25 16.48
CA SER A 16 0.90 -31.68 16.50
C SER A 16 0.08 -32.11 15.28
N LEU A 17 -1.14 -32.62 15.52
CA LEU A 17 -2.26 -32.40 14.62
C LEU A 17 -2.79 -30.99 14.94
N HIS A 18 -2.31 -29.95 14.26
CA HIS A 18 -2.86 -28.61 14.47
C HIS A 18 -4.12 -28.44 13.59
N ASP A 19 -5.29 -28.46 14.23
CA ASP A 19 -6.54 -27.85 13.74
C ASP A 19 -6.43 -26.31 13.83
N GLY A 20 -5.42 -25.74 13.16
CA GLY A 20 -5.20 -24.30 13.13
C GLY A 20 -5.56 -23.71 11.76
N SER A 21 -6.12 -22.49 11.74
CA SER A 21 -6.26 -21.70 10.51
C SER A 21 -4.95 -21.71 9.71
N TYR A 22 -5.05 -21.98 8.41
CA TYR A 22 -3.91 -21.95 7.48
C TYR A 22 -3.26 -20.56 7.38
N VAL A 23 -4.05 -19.51 7.68
CA VAL A 23 -3.66 -18.11 7.70
C VAL A 23 -3.51 -17.62 9.14
N ASP A 24 -2.32 -17.12 9.47
CA ASP A 24 -2.03 -16.51 10.77
C ASP A 24 -2.36 -15.00 10.73
N TRP A 25 -3.64 -14.67 10.93
CA TRP A 25 -4.12 -13.27 10.95
C TRP A 25 -3.35 -12.33 11.90
N PRO A 26 -2.96 -12.72 13.12
CA PRO A 26 -2.19 -11.84 13.99
C PRO A 26 -0.85 -11.40 13.37
N ALA A 27 -0.21 -12.26 12.57
CA ALA A 27 1.03 -11.93 11.87
C ALA A 27 0.77 -10.93 10.73
N VAL A 28 -0.35 -11.09 10.01
CA VAL A 28 -0.78 -10.14 8.98
C VAL A 28 -1.07 -8.77 9.59
N PHE A 29 -1.81 -8.70 10.70
CA PHE A 29 -2.09 -7.43 11.38
C PHE A 29 -0.83 -6.76 11.90
N ALA A 30 0.08 -7.52 12.52
CA ALA A 30 1.35 -6.98 13.00
C ALA A 30 2.19 -6.40 11.83
N GLY A 31 2.30 -7.14 10.72
CA GLY A 31 2.98 -6.66 9.52
C GLY A 31 2.32 -5.43 8.90
N GLY A 32 0.98 -5.40 8.85
CA GLY A 32 0.20 -4.27 8.36
C GLY A 32 0.40 -3.00 9.19
N VAL A 33 0.33 -3.11 10.52
CA VAL A 33 0.58 -1.97 11.43
C VAL A 33 1.98 -1.39 11.22
N VAL A 34 3.00 -2.24 11.10
CA VAL A 34 4.38 -1.79 10.85
C VAL A 34 4.51 -1.13 9.47
N ALA A 35 3.90 -1.72 8.43
CA ALA A 35 3.88 -1.12 7.10
C ALA A 35 3.23 0.28 7.12
N SER A 36 2.05 0.42 7.74
CA SER A 36 1.35 1.69 7.87
C SER A 36 2.17 2.73 8.66
N ALA A 37 2.82 2.32 9.75
CA ALA A 37 3.67 3.22 10.53
C ALA A 37 4.87 3.73 9.71
N ILE A 38 5.55 2.86 8.95
CA ILE A 38 6.66 3.24 8.10
C ILE A 38 6.20 4.14 6.96
N ALA A 39 5.09 3.78 6.30
CA ALA A 39 4.49 4.61 5.25
C ALA A 39 4.17 6.01 5.77
N PHE A 40 3.53 6.11 6.93
CA PHE A 40 3.22 7.40 7.57
C PHE A 40 4.48 8.25 7.82
N VAL A 41 5.53 7.65 8.38
CA VAL A 41 6.81 8.35 8.65
C VAL A 41 7.45 8.84 7.35
N PHE A 42 7.54 7.98 6.33
CA PHE A 42 8.19 8.32 5.06
C PHE A 42 7.38 9.32 4.23
N THR A 43 6.05 9.26 4.29
CA THR A 43 5.18 10.28 3.68
C THR A 43 5.37 11.62 4.38
N THR A 44 5.33 11.66 5.72
CA THR A 44 5.53 12.91 6.49
C THR A 44 6.89 13.53 6.21
N PHE A 45 7.95 12.70 6.18
CA PHE A 45 9.30 13.14 5.85
C PHE A 45 9.41 13.62 4.40
N GLY A 46 8.80 12.90 3.45
CA GLY A 46 8.77 13.26 2.03
C GLY A 46 8.10 14.61 1.79
N THR A 47 6.99 14.89 2.49
CA THR A 47 6.35 16.22 2.46
C THR A 47 7.29 17.31 2.97
N GLY A 48 8.02 17.06 4.06
CA GLY A 48 9.01 18.00 4.59
C GLY A 48 10.11 18.33 3.59
N ILE A 49 10.74 17.33 2.97
CA ILE A 49 11.77 17.56 1.94
C ILE A 49 11.18 18.23 0.69
N GLY A 50 10.01 17.76 0.23
CA GLY A 50 9.37 18.28 -0.98
C GLY A 50 9.10 19.78 -0.92
N LEU A 51 8.67 20.28 0.24
CA LEU A 51 8.46 21.72 0.46
C LEU A 51 9.76 22.52 0.42
N THR A 52 10.90 21.95 0.81
CA THR A 52 12.19 22.65 0.77
C THR A 52 12.80 22.72 -0.63
N LEU A 53 12.39 21.85 -1.55
CA LEU A 53 12.87 21.82 -2.94
C LEU A 53 11.96 22.56 -3.92
N ALA A 54 10.74 22.91 -3.49
CA ALA A 54 9.86 23.77 -4.26
C ALA A 54 10.36 25.22 -4.19
N SER A 55 11.01 25.70 -5.26
CA SER A 55 11.30 27.13 -5.38
C SER A 55 9.98 27.90 -5.50
N PRO A 56 9.72 28.92 -4.67
CA PRO A 56 8.54 29.76 -4.76
C PRO A 56 8.62 30.80 -5.90
N TYR A 57 9.71 30.84 -6.66
CA TYR A 57 9.91 31.80 -7.76
C TYR A 57 9.67 31.14 -9.12
N GLU A 58 8.82 31.77 -9.94
CA GLU A 58 8.55 31.34 -11.32
C GLU A 58 9.85 31.34 -12.15
N GLY A 59 10.16 30.21 -12.78
CA GLY A 59 11.32 30.06 -13.69
C GLY A 59 12.59 29.48 -13.06
N GLU A 60 12.62 29.24 -11.75
CA GLU A 60 13.73 28.54 -11.08
C GLU A 60 13.38 27.07 -10.80
N GLY A 61 14.13 26.15 -11.42
CA GLY A 61 13.99 24.70 -11.22
C GLY A 61 13.30 23.97 -12.38
N SER A 62 13.52 22.66 -12.46
CA SER A 62 12.91 21.81 -13.50
C SER A 62 11.67 21.12 -12.93
N ALA A 63 10.50 21.47 -13.44
CA ALA A 63 9.23 20.81 -13.06
C ALA A 63 9.30 19.28 -13.28
N LEU A 64 9.96 18.85 -14.35
CA LEU A 64 10.19 17.44 -14.62
C LEU A 64 11.09 16.79 -13.54
N ALA A 65 12.15 17.48 -13.10
CA ALA A 65 13.02 16.97 -12.05
C ALA A 65 12.28 16.85 -10.71
N SER A 66 11.44 17.83 -10.36
CA SER A 66 10.60 17.78 -9.14
C SER A 66 9.62 16.62 -9.18
N LEU A 67 8.95 16.39 -10.32
CA LEU A 67 8.04 15.26 -10.50
C LEU A 67 8.74 13.91 -10.39
N LEU A 68 9.92 13.77 -11.01
CA LEU A 68 10.71 12.54 -10.91
C LEU A 68 11.20 12.29 -9.49
N ALA A 69 11.60 13.34 -8.76
CA ALA A 69 12.03 13.22 -7.37
C ALA A 69 10.88 12.79 -6.45
N ILE A 70 9.72 13.45 -6.55
CA ILE A 70 8.52 13.12 -5.75
C ILE A 70 8.03 11.71 -6.10
N GLY A 71 7.89 11.41 -7.40
CA GLY A 71 7.44 10.10 -7.87
C GLY A 71 8.36 8.96 -7.43
N SER A 72 9.69 9.14 -7.57
CA SER A 72 10.67 8.15 -7.13
C SER A 72 10.65 7.95 -5.61
N TRP A 73 10.50 9.03 -4.84
CA TRP A 73 10.35 8.96 -3.39
C TRP A 73 9.08 8.21 -2.96
N MET A 74 7.97 8.45 -3.64
CA MET A 74 6.71 7.75 -3.37
C MET A 74 6.81 6.26 -3.70
N ILE A 75 7.43 5.90 -4.83
CA ILE A 75 7.72 4.50 -5.17
C ILE A 75 8.57 3.85 -4.07
N TRP A 76 9.66 4.51 -3.67
CA TRP A 76 10.54 4.03 -2.59
C TRP A 76 9.75 3.82 -1.29
N THR A 77 8.85 4.74 -0.96
CA THR A 77 8.04 4.70 0.25
C THR A 77 7.09 3.51 0.27
N VAL A 78 6.32 3.34 -0.81
CA VAL A 78 5.35 2.24 -0.94
C VAL A 78 6.07 0.90 -0.93
N VAL A 79 7.15 0.76 -1.71
CA VAL A 79 7.91 -0.50 -1.77
C VAL A 79 8.56 -0.83 -0.42
N SER A 80 9.24 0.13 0.22
CA SER A 80 9.95 -0.13 1.49
C SER A 80 9.00 -0.48 2.64
N SER A 81 7.86 0.23 2.75
CA SER A 81 6.89 -0.02 3.82
C SER A 81 6.29 -1.43 3.73
N PHE A 82 5.81 -1.83 2.55
CA PHE A 82 5.28 -3.17 2.33
C PHE A 82 6.35 -4.26 2.42
N MET A 83 7.58 -3.98 1.99
CA MET A 83 8.70 -4.91 2.16
C MET A 83 8.96 -5.22 3.64
N VAL A 84 8.98 -4.19 4.51
CA VAL A 84 9.18 -4.40 5.96
C VAL A 84 7.96 -5.07 6.60
N GLY A 85 6.74 -4.66 6.25
CA GLY A 85 5.52 -5.30 6.76
C GLY A 85 5.43 -6.79 6.39
N GLY A 86 5.76 -7.12 5.13
CA GLY A 86 5.84 -8.51 4.66
C GLY A 86 6.88 -9.31 5.44
N TYR A 87 8.09 -8.76 5.63
CA TYR A 87 9.13 -9.39 6.43
C TYR A 87 8.67 -9.75 7.85
N ILE A 88 7.98 -8.82 8.53
CA ILE A 88 7.43 -9.04 9.87
C ILE A 88 6.37 -10.13 9.86
N ALA A 89 5.44 -10.10 8.89
CA ALA A 89 4.40 -11.12 8.78
C ALA A 89 5.00 -12.54 8.58
N GLY A 90 5.98 -12.69 7.70
CA GLY A 90 6.68 -13.97 7.53
C GLY A 90 7.43 -14.44 8.79
N ARG A 91 7.99 -13.50 9.55
CA ARG A 91 8.74 -13.79 10.80
C ARG A 91 7.85 -14.10 12.00
N MET A 92 6.60 -13.66 12.02
CA MET A 92 5.67 -13.90 13.13
C MET A 92 4.76 -15.12 12.90
N ARG A 93 4.73 -15.66 11.68
CA ARG A 93 3.96 -16.87 11.34
C ARG A 93 4.42 -18.08 12.17
N ARG A 94 3.48 -18.94 12.56
CA ARG A 94 3.76 -20.19 13.29
C ARG A 94 4.50 -21.22 12.42
N ARG A 95 5.45 -21.93 13.04
CA ARG A 95 6.17 -23.06 12.45
C ARG A 95 5.27 -24.28 12.31
N ILE A 96 5.38 -24.98 11.18
CA ILE A 96 4.77 -26.29 10.98
C ILE A 96 5.90 -27.25 10.60
N ASP A 97 6.19 -28.17 11.51
CA ASP A 97 7.38 -29.02 11.44
C ASP A 97 7.27 -30.15 10.38
N SER A 98 6.11 -30.33 9.76
CA SER A 98 5.81 -31.41 8.80
C SER A 98 5.76 -30.97 7.33
N ALA A 99 6.08 -29.71 7.01
CA ALA A 99 6.00 -29.17 5.64
C ALA A 99 7.39 -29.08 4.97
N ASN A 100 7.43 -29.23 3.64
CA ASN A 100 8.64 -29.05 2.84
C ASN A 100 9.08 -27.58 2.84
N ALA A 101 10.38 -27.32 2.72
CA ALA A 101 10.95 -25.97 2.75
C ALA A 101 10.35 -25.02 1.69
N ASP A 102 10.08 -25.53 0.49
CA ASP A 102 9.46 -24.74 -0.60
C ASP A 102 8.02 -24.34 -0.27
N GLU A 103 7.25 -25.24 0.34
CA GLU A 103 5.88 -24.95 0.76
C GLU A 103 5.87 -23.88 1.87
N VAL A 104 6.80 -23.96 2.82
CA VAL A 104 6.95 -22.95 3.87
C VAL A 104 7.28 -21.59 3.25
N GLY A 105 8.18 -21.53 2.27
CA GLY A 105 8.54 -20.30 1.56
C GLY A 105 7.36 -19.66 0.81
N ILE A 106 6.55 -20.47 0.14
CA ILE A 106 5.33 -20.00 -0.55
C ILE A 106 4.32 -19.45 0.45
N ARG A 107 4.07 -20.17 1.55
CA ARG A 107 3.12 -19.74 2.58
C ARG A 107 3.55 -18.43 3.24
N ASP A 108 4.82 -18.30 3.56
CA ASP A 108 5.36 -17.09 4.16
C ASP A 108 5.23 -15.92 3.17
N GLY A 109 5.49 -16.15 1.88
CA GLY A 109 5.26 -15.18 0.81
C GLY A 109 3.80 -14.73 0.68
N ILE A 110 2.84 -15.67 0.76
CA ILE A 110 1.40 -15.36 0.73
C ILE A 110 0.98 -14.46 1.90
N HIS A 111 1.58 -14.61 3.09
CA HIS A 111 1.29 -13.71 4.22
C HIS A 111 1.76 -12.28 3.91
N GLY A 112 2.91 -12.12 3.23
CA GLY A 112 3.35 -10.81 2.73
C GLY A 112 2.39 -10.20 1.71
N LEU A 113 1.90 -10.99 0.75
CA LEU A 113 0.86 -10.54 -0.19
C LEU A 113 -0.45 -10.20 0.50
N THR A 114 -0.80 -10.90 1.58
CA THR A 114 -2.01 -10.61 2.36
C THR A 114 -1.87 -9.27 3.08
N VAL A 115 -0.70 -8.95 3.66
CA VAL A 115 -0.41 -7.62 4.21
C VAL A 115 -0.56 -6.54 3.14
N TRP A 116 -0.02 -6.78 1.94
CA TRP A 116 -0.17 -5.87 0.80
C TRP A 116 -1.64 -5.67 0.43
N GLY A 117 -2.40 -6.75 0.26
CA GLY A 117 -3.82 -6.68 -0.11
C GLY A 117 -4.66 -5.95 0.93
N VAL A 118 -4.46 -6.23 2.23
CA VAL A 118 -5.12 -5.49 3.31
C VAL A 118 -4.76 -4.00 3.27
N GLY A 119 -3.48 -3.67 3.05
CA GLY A 119 -3.04 -2.28 2.93
C GLY A 119 -3.67 -1.55 1.75
N VAL A 120 -3.79 -2.20 0.58
CA VAL A 120 -4.45 -1.65 -0.60
C VAL A 120 -5.95 -1.43 -0.34
N LEU A 121 -6.63 -2.39 0.28
CA LEU A 121 -8.06 -2.27 0.62
C LEU A 121 -8.31 -1.15 1.62
N VAL A 122 -7.50 -1.06 2.68
CA VAL A 122 -7.59 0.03 3.66
C VAL A 122 -7.29 1.37 3.00
N GLY A 123 -6.26 1.44 2.14
CA GLY A 123 -5.94 2.64 1.36
C GLY A 123 -7.09 3.07 0.46
N ALA A 124 -7.75 2.14 -0.22
CA ALA A 124 -8.92 2.41 -1.05
C ALA A 124 -10.11 2.95 -0.22
N VAL A 125 -10.37 2.37 0.97
CA VAL A 125 -11.42 2.88 1.88
C VAL A 125 -11.10 4.29 2.39
N ILE A 126 -9.83 4.55 2.76
CA ILE A 126 -9.41 5.90 3.19
C ILE A 126 -9.53 6.90 2.04
N LEU A 127 -9.16 6.51 0.83
CA LEU A 127 -9.29 7.35 -0.36
C LEU A 127 -10.76 7.67 -0.66
N ALA A 128 -11.64 6.68 -0.59
CA ALA A 128 -13.08 6.85 -0.74
C ALA A 128 -13.69 7.75 0.34
N ALA A 129 -13.27 7.61 1.60
CA ALA A 129 -13.72 8.47 2.69
C ALA A 129 -13.13 9.89 2.65
N GLY A 130 -12.03 10.09 1.92
CA GLY A 130 -11.24 11.32 1.92
C GLY A 130 -11.47 12.26 0.74
N ILE A 131 -12.45 12.00 -0.13
CA ILE A 131 -12.70 12.75 -1.39
C ILE A 131 -12.76 14.27 -1.13
N GLY A 132 -13.42 14.71 -0.05
CA GLY A 132 -13.52 16.13 0.30
C GLY A 132 -12.22 16.81 0.76
N GLN A 133 -11.21 16.06 1.19
CA GLN A 133 -9.87 16.61 1.47
C GLN A 133 -8.97 16.58 0.23
N ALA A 134 -9.22 15.67 -0.72
CA ALA A 134 -8.49 15.60 -1.97
C ALA A 134 -8.75 16.83 -2.86
N THR A 135 -9.98 17.36 -2.87
CA THR A 135 -10.31 18.63 -3.56
C THR A 135 -9.50 19.81 -3.03
N ASP A 136 -9.25 19.83 -1.72
CA ASP A 136 -8.50 20.86 -1.03
C ASP A 136 -6.99 20.80 -1.32
N VAL A 137 -6.46 19.60 -1.56
CA VAL A 137 -5.07 19.40 -2.01
C VAL A 137 -4.94 19.69 -3.50
N ALA A 138 -5.89 19.26 -4.32
CA ALA A 138 -5.90 19.50 -5.76
C ALA A 138 -6.01 21.00 -6.10
N SER A 139 -6.83 21.75 -5.34
CA SER A 139 -6.98 23.20 -5.52
C SER A 139 -5.75 24.02 -5.10
N ARG A 140 -4.85 23.44 -4.28
CA ARG A 140 -3.59 24.06 -3.84
C ARG A 140 -2.38 23.55 -4.62
N ALA A 141 -2.55 22.51 -5.43
CA ALA A 141 -1.51 21.98 -6.29
C ALA A 141 -1.55 22.69 -7.63
N GLU A 142 -0.38 22.90 -8.23
CA GLU A 142 -0.24 23.48 -9.57
C GLU A 142 0.48 22.50 -10.50
N GLY A 143 0.15 22.59 -11.79
CA GLY A 143 0.76 21.75 -12.83
C GLY A 143 0.49 20.25 -12.63
N PRO A 144 1.45 19.36 -12.99
CA PRO A 144 1.20 17.92 -13.05
C PRO A 144 0.90 17.25 -11.69
N ILE A 145 1.17 17.94 -10.59
CA ILE A 145 0.80 17.49 -9.23
C ILE A 145 -0.72 17.61 -9.04
N ALA A 146 -1.33 18.68 -9.53
CA ALA A 146 -2.78 18.90 -9.48
C ALA A 146 -3.52 17.85 -10.32
N GLU A 147 -2.98 17.53 -11.50
CA GLU A 147 -3.53 16.53 -12.42
C GLU A 147 -3.46 15.11 -11.83
N THR A 148 -2.38 14.80 -11.12
CA THR A 148 -2.23 13.50 -10.42
C THR A 148 -3.26 13.37 -9.29
N ALA A 149 -3.50 14.44 -8.53
CA ALA A 149 -4.54 14.48 -7.50
C ALA A 149 -5.95 14.34 -8.09
N ALA A 150 -6.22 15.02 -9.21
CA ALA A 150 -7.49 14.93 -9.92
C ALA A 150 -7.76 13.53 -10.48
N ALA A 151 -6.73 12.84 -11.01
CA ALA A 151 -6.86 11.47 -11.49
C ALA A 151 -7.18 10.47 -10.37
N ALA A 152 -6.63 10.68 -9.18
CA ALA A 152 -6.95 9.86 -8.00
C ALA A 152 -8.41 10.05 -7.53
N MET A 153 -8.96 11.26 -7.72
CA MET A 153 -10.37 11.54 -7.44
C MET A 153 -11.31 10.91 -8.49
N ASP A 154 -10.99 11.02 -9.78
CA ASP A 154 -11.84 10.48 -10.87
C ASP A 154 -12.01 8.96 -10.81
N ALA A 155 -10.96 8.24 -10.40
CA ALA A 155 -10.99 6.79 -10.18
C ALA A 155 -11.98 6.35 -9.08
N THR A 156 -12.41 7.27 -8.21
CA THR A 156 -13.34 6.99 -7.10
C THR A 156 -14.77 7.43 -7.42
N THR A 157 -14.95 8.51 -8.19
CA THR A 157 -16.27 9.09 -8.51
C THR A 157 -17.05 8.36 -9.62
N GLN A 158 -16.43 7.44 -10.37
CA GLN A 158 -17.12 6.69 -11.43
C GLN A 158 -18.27 5.81 -10.91
N ASP A 159 -18.32 5.48 -9.61
CA ASP A 159 -19.39 4.64 -9.02
C ASP A 159 -20.56 5.47 -8.44
N GLU A 160 -20.35 6.70 -7.97
CA GLU A 160 -21.40 7.53 -7.35
C GLU A 160 -22.29 8.27 -8.36
N SER A 161 -21.78 8.57 -9.56
CA SER A 161 -22.58 9.27 -10.59
C SER A 161 -23.73 8.43 -11.17
N SER A 162 -23.72 7.11 -10.94
CA SER A 162 -24.77 6.19 -11.38
C SER A 162 -25.90 6.03 -10.36
N ALA A 163 -25.68 6.37 -9.09
CA ALA A 163 -26.64 6.15 -8.00
C ALA A 163 -27.35 7.44 -7.52
N ALA A 164 -26.80 8.62 -7.79
CA ALA A 164 -27.37 9.90 -7.36
C ALA A 164 -28.32 10.57 -8.39
N SER A 165 -28.53 9.96 -9.55
CA SER A 165 -29.32 10.53 -10.65
C SER A 165 -30.84 10.36 -10.51
N ASP A 166 -31.32 9.51 -9.59
CA ASP A 166 -32.73 9.11 -9.54
C ASP A 166 -33.57 9.77 -8.44
N GLU A 167 -32.99 10.60 -7.55
CA GLU A 167 -33.74 11.13 -6.39
C GLU A 167 -33.52 12.63 -6.11
N ALA A 168 -33.67 13.49 -7.12
CA ALA A 168 -33.85 14.93 -6.90
C ALA A 168 -34.73 15.62 -7.97
N GLY A 169 -35.84 14.98 -8.33
CA GLY A 169 -36.95 15.65 -9.00
C GLY A 169 -37.79 16.43 -7.99
N THR A 170 -37.38 17.64 -7.58
CA THR A 170 -38.30 18.61 -6.96
C THR A 170 -37.95 20.03 -7.36
N THR A 171 -38.89 20.60 -8.10
CA THR A 171 -39.02 21.95 -8.64
C THR A 171 -38.44 23.06 -7.75
N THR A 172 -37.34 23.69 -8.19
CA THR A 172 -37.06 25.11 -7.91
C THR A 172 -36.48 25.73 -9.19
N ALA A 173 -37.05 26.85 -9.62
CA ALA A 173 -36.75 27.49 -10.91
C ALA A 173 -35.26 27.90 -11.04
N PRO A 174 -34.61 27.67 -12.19
CA PRO A 174 -33.18 27.96 -12.36
C PRO A 174 -32.96 29.46 -12.44
N THR A 175 -32.10 30.00 -11.57
CA THR A 175 -31.65 31.38 -11.69
C THR A 175 -30.53 31.47 -12.74
N PRO A 176 -30.58 32.37 -13.74
CA PRO A 176 -29.58 32.45 -14.82
C PRO A 176 -28.12 32.76 -14.41
N ARG A 177 -27.84 32.90 -13.11
CA ARG A 177 -26.50 33.15 -12.57
C ARG A 177 -25.79 31.88 -12.11
N GLU A 178 -26.54 30.86 -11.68
CA GLU A 178 -25.97 29.58 -11.25
C GLU A 178 -25.48 28.77 -12.47
N ASP A 179 -26.25 28.75 -13.56
CA ASP A 179 -25.85 28.09 -14.81
C ASP A 179 -24.62 28.71 -15.48
N ARG A 180 -24.40 30.03 -15.32
CA ARG A 180 -23.18 30.69 -15.81
C ARG A 180 -21.96 30.37 -14.94
N ALA A 181 -22.15 30.32 -13.62
CA ALA A 181 -21.07 29.97 -12.70
C ALA A 181 -20.67 28.49 -12.85
N GLU A 182 -21.62 27.61 -13.22
CA GLU A 182 -21.37 26.20 -13.53
C GLU A 182 -20.75 26.01 -14.93
N ALA A 183 -21.19 26.79 -15.93
CA ALA A 183 -20.61 26.79 -17.27
C ALA A 183 -19.17 27.33 -17.31
N ASP A 184 -18.80 28.25 -16.40
CA ASP A 184 -17.40 28.70 -16.22
C ASP A 184 -16.52 27.69 -15.47
N ARG A 185 -17.12 26.70 -14.78
CA ARG A 185 -16.39 25.59 -14.13
C ARG A 185 -16.23 24.35 -15.00
N ALA A 186 -17.01 24.22 -16.07
CA ALA A 186 -16.91 23.09 -16.96
C ALA A 186 -15.53 23.12 -17.67
N PRO A 187 -14.66 22.11 -17.48
CA PRO A 187 -13.37 22.07 -18.15
C PRO A 187 -13.59 22.12 -19.66
N THR A 188 -12.80 22.95 -20.35
CA THR A 188 -12.80 22.98 -21.81
C THR A 188 -12.45 21.58 -22.34
N LYS A 189 -12.92 21.23 -23.55
CA LYS A 189 -12.60 19.91 -24.15
C LYS A 189 -11.10 19.60 -24.15
N ALA A 190 -10.26 20.62 -24.36
CA ALA A 190 -8.81 20.49 -24.31
C ALA A 190 -8.29 20.12 -22.91
N GLN A 191 -8.79 20.76 -21.85
CA GLN A 191 -8.45 20.43 -20.47
C GLN A 191 -8.91 19.02 -20.08
N ALA A 192 -10.09 18.59 -20.57
CA ALA A 192 -10.59 17.24 -20.33
C ALA A 192 -9.73 16.16 -21.00
N ASP A 193 -9.28 16.37 -22.25
CA ASP A 193 -8.41 15.43 -22.97
C ASP A 193 -7.00 15.35 -22.35
N GLU A 194 -6.48 16.49 -21.90
CA GLU A 194 -5.20 16.58 -21.21
C GLU A 194 -5.23 15.87 -19.85
N ALA A 195 -6.24 16.17 -19.02
CA ALA A 195 -6.46 15.48 -17.75
C ALA A 195 -6.60 13.97 -17.93
N ARG A 196 -7.31 13.51 -18.97
CA ARG A 196 -7.42 12.08 -19.29
C ARG A 196 -6.06 11.46 -19.60
N LYS A 197 -5.24 12.11 -20.41
CA LYS A 197 -3.92 11.58 -20.81
C LYS A 197 -2.98 11.45 -19.62
N TYR A 198 -2.89 12.50 -18.79
CA TYR A 198 -2.05 12.47 -17.58
C TYR A 198 -2.62 11.55 -16.51
N GLY A 199 -3.95 11.48 -16.37
CA GLY A 199 -4.61 10.58 -15.43
C GLY A 199 -4.35 9.12 -15.73
N ILE A 200 -4.34 8.71 -17.01
CA ILE A 200 -3.97 7.33 -17.40
C ILE A 200 -2.52 7.02 -17.01
N VAL A 201 -1.59 7.95 -17.25
CA VAL A 201 -0.16 7.75 -16.90
C VAL A 201 0.01 7.67 -15.38
N ALA A 202 -0.64 8.56 -14.62
CA ALA A 202 -0.61 8.56 -13.17
C ALA A 202 -1.18 7.26 -12.59
N ALA A 203 -2.36 6.83 -13.07
CA ALA A 203 -2.98 5.57 -12.66
C ALA A 203 -2.07 4.36 -12.95
N PHE A 204 -1.42 4.35 -14.13
CA PHE A 204 -0.48 3.29 -14.49
C PHE A 204 0.74 3.28 -13.57
N VAL A 205 1.32 4.44 -13.25
CA VAL A 205 2.47 4.54 -12.33
C VAL A 205 2.08 4.07 -10.93
N VAL A 206 0.92 4.46 -10.41
CA VAL A 206 0.42 4.00 -9.10
C VAL A 206 0.23 2.48 -9.11
N ALA A 207 -0.45 1.94 -10.13
CA ALA A 207 -0.68 0.51 -10.26
C ALA A 207 0.64 -0.28 -10.36
N ALA A 208 1.59 0.18 -11.18
CA ALA A 208 2.91 -0.43 -11.31
C ALA A 208 3.69 -0.39 -9.98
N SER A 209 3.62 0.71 -9.25
CA SER A 209 4.27 0.88 -7.94
C SER A 209 3.71 -0.11 -6.91
N LEU A 210 2.38 -0.24 -6.86
CA LEU A 210 1.71 -1.21 -5.98
C LEU A 210 2.06 -2.65 -6.36
N PHE A 211 2.20 -2.95 -7.65
CA PHE A 211 2.60 -4.28 -8.10
C PHE A 211 4.04 -4.62 -7.71
N ILE A 212 4.98 -3.67 -7.86
CA ILE A 212 6.36 -3.82 -7.38
C ILE A 212 6.38 -4.04 -5.86
N ALA A 213 5.56 -3.30 -5.12
CA ALA A 213 5.45 -3.46 -3.66
C ALA A 213 4.87 -4.82 -3.26
N ALA A 214 3.93 -5.37 -4.03
CA ALA A 214 3.41 -6.72 -3.81
C ALA A 214 4.52 -7.78 -3.94
N ALA A 215 5.33 -7.69 -5.01
CA ALA A 215 6.46 -8.57 -5.21
C ALA A 215 7.51 -8.43 -4.10
N ALA A 216 7.81 -7.20 -3.68
CA ALA A 216 8.73 -6.92 -2.57
C ALA A 216 8.21 -7.47 -1.23
N ALA A 217 6.92 -7.33 -0.95
CA ALA A 217 6.28 -7.87 0.25
C ALA A 217 6.33 -9.41 0.28
N TYR A 218 6.01 -10.06 -0.85
CA TYR A 218 6.12 -11.52 -0.99
C TYR A 218 7.54 -11.99 -0.71
N TRP A 219 8.52 -11.41 -1.40
CA TRP A 219 9.92 -11.79 -1.27
C TRP A 219 10.44 -11.58 0.17
N ALA A 220 10.12 -10.44 0.77
CA ALA A 220 10.55 -10.11 2.11
C ALA A 220 9.89 -11.00 3.17
N ALA A 221 8.63 -11.39 2.97
CA ALA A 221 7.95 -12.32 3.86
C ALA A 221 8.58 -13.73 3.81
N SER A 222 8.89 -14.25 2.61
CA SER A 222 9.66 -15.49 2.48
C SER A 222 11.03 -15.40 3.14
N LEU A 223 11.71 -14.25 3.06
CA LEU A 223 12.98 -14.01 3.73
C LEU A 223 12.84 -14.00 5.26
N GLY A 224 11.83 -13.30 5.79
CA GLY A 224 11.54 -13.22 7.22
C GLY A 224 11.15 -14.57 7.81
N GLY A 225 10.39 -15.35 7.05
CA GLY A 225 10.07 -16.74 7.32
C GLY A 225 11.30 -17.63 7.45
N ARG A 226 12.19 -17.57 6.45
CA ARG A 226 13.47 -18.29 6.48
C ARG A 226 14.36 -17.86 7.65
N HIS A 227 14.44 -16.56 7.96
CA HIS A 227 15.21 -16.05 9.11
C HIS A 227 14.64 -16.51 10.44
N ARG A 228 13.31 -16.56 10.55
CA ARG A 228 12.63 -17.23 11.65
C ARG A 228 13.13 -18.67 11.67
N ASP A 229 12.96 -19.43 10.60
CA ASP A 229 13.24 -20.86 10.56
C ASP A 229 14.66 -21.26 10.95
N GLU A 230 15.66 -20.55 10.43
CA GLU A 230 17.08 -20.78 10.73
C GLU A 230 17.50 -20.37 12.14
N GLY A 231 16.58 -19.82 12.95
CA GLY A 231 16.90 -19.37 14.31
C GLY A 231 17.87 -18.20 14.33
N ARG A 232 17.97 -17.45 13.22
CA ARG A 232 18.72 -16.19 13.14
C ARG A 232 17.96 -15.12 13.91
N ALA A 233 17.96 -15.26 15.23
CA ALA A 233 17.74 -14.14 16.12
C ALA A 233 18.88 -13.17 15.86
N THR A 234 18.58 -11.88 15.73
CA THR A 234 19.57 -10.80 15.84
C THR A 234 20.08 -10.70 17.29
N ALA A 235 20.27 -11.83 17.97
CA ALA A 235 20.78 -12.02 19.31
C ALA A 235 22.30 -11.78 19.40
N ARG A 236 22.78 -10.80 18.62
CA ARG A 236 24.16 -10.31 18.69
C ARG A 236 24.24 -8.81 18.98
N PHE A 237 23.12 -8.18 19.37
CA PHE A 237 23.11 -6.79 19.84
C PHE A 237 23.27 -6.63 21.37
N GLY A 238 23.46 -7.73 22.12
CA GLY A 238 23.49 -7.69 23.59
C GLY A 238 24.60 -8.50 24.28
N ARG A 239 25.54 -9.14 23.55
CA ARG A 239 26.71 -9.77 24.19
C ARG A 239 27.87 -8.77 24.22
N TRP A 240 27.71 -7.73 25.03
CA TRP A 240 28.82 -6.92 25.54
C TRP A 240 29.09 -7.39 26.97
N THR A 241 29.67 -8.57 27.11
CA THR A 241 30.31 -9.08 28.33
C THR A 241 31.49 -9.92 27.92
#